data_AF-A0AAW0UI81-F1
#
_entry.id   AF-A0AAW0UI81-F1
#
_cell.length_a   1.000
_cell.length_b   1.000
_cell.length_c   1.000
_cell.angle_alpha   90.00
_cell.angle_beta   90.00
_cell.angle_gamma   90.00
#
_symmetry.space_group_name_H-M   'P 1'
#
loop_
_entity.id
_entity.type
_entity.pdbx_description
1 polymer ?
#
loop_
_entity_poly.entity_id
_entity_poly.type
_entity_poly.pdbx_seq_one_letter_code
_entity_poly.pdbx_strand_id
1 'polypeptide(L)'
;MLLKLRRFFKKHPLMKDMISFGGMYVGAEWTQQTMLKRMSKVDQDPKYDKEAFARYSFYGFIWYPVIYHYWYRWLDARFVGTSAVVIGKKLLLDQFVMEPPLLASFYVGMSVMERQEDIFKECKQKYIPTFLSGCVFWLPAMSINFWLLPNSMRVIFLGVCSFIWCNFICWYKKQ
;
A
#
# COMPACT_ATOMS: atom_id res chain seq x y z
N MET A 1 8.61 -26.98 -10.20
CA MET A 1 7.56 -26.25 -9.43
C MET A 1 7.52 -24.75 -9.75
N LEU A 2 8.64 -24.03 -9.62
CA LEU A 2 8.72 -22.56 -9.86
C LEU A 2 8.29 -22.11 -11.26
N LEU A 3 8.59 -22.88 -12.31
CA LEU A 3 8.18 -22.54 -13.68
C LEU A 3 6.67 -22.63 -13.92
N LYS A 4 5.98 -23.58 -13.26
CA LYS A 4 4.52 -23.71 -13.31
C LYS A 4 3.86 -22.52 -12.59
N LEU A 5 4.39 -22.16 -11.42
CA LEU A 5 3.97 -21.00 -10.66
C LEU A 5 4.14 -19.69 -11.46
N ARG A 6 5.29 -19.53 -12.12
CA ARG A 6 5.57 -18.37 -12.98
C ARG A 6 4.63 -18.27 -14.17
N ARG A 7 4.29 -19.39 -14.82
CA ARG A 7 3.31 -19.42 -15.93
C ARG A 7 1.90 -19.09 -15.45
N PHE A 8 1.50 -19.59 -14.28
CA PHE A 8 0.20 -19.30 -13.68
C PHE A 8 0.02 -17.80 -13.39
N PHE A 9 1.00 -17.17 -12.73
CA PHE A 9 0.96 -15.73 -12.46
C PHE A 9 1.07 -14.87 -13.73
N LYS A 10 1.70 -15.38 -14.79
CA LYS A 10 1.70 -14.71 -16.09
C LYS A 10 0.32 -14.75 -16.76
N LYS A 11 -0.46 -15.81 -16.54
CA LYS A 11 -1.82 -15.97 -17.05
C LYS A 11 -2.86 -15.19 -16.22
N HIS A 12 -2.60 -15.01 -14.93
CA HIS A 12 -3.48 -14.33 -13.99
C HIS A 12 -2.75 -13.18 -13.26
N PRO A 13 -2.50 -12.05 -13.95
CA PRO A 13 -1.74 -10.94 -13.38
C PRO A 13 -2.45 -10.31 -12.17
N LEU A 14 -3.79 -10.19 -12.20
CA LEU A 14 -4.55 -9.68 -11.05
C LEU A 14 -4.34 -10.54 -9.79
N MET A 15 -4.36 -11.87 -9.89
CA MET A 15 -4.13 -12.73 -8.72
C MET A 15 -2.73 -12.56 -8.14
N LYS A 16 -1.72 -12.28 -8.98
CA LYS A 16 -0.37 -11.96 -8.51
C LYS A 16 -0.38 -10.67 -7.69
N ASP A 17 -1.06 -9.64 -8.18
CA ASP A 17 -1.15 -8.34 -7.51
C ASP A 17 -1.89 -8.49 -6.18
N MET A 18 -3.01 -9.22 -6.15
CA MET A 18 -3.79 -9.51 -4.94
C MET A 18 -2.96 -10.22 -3.86
N ILE A 19 -2.18 -11.24 -4.24
CA ILE A 19 -1.32 -11.95 -3.28
C ILE A 19 -0.19 -11.06 -2.79
N SER A 20 0.38 -10.23 -3.66
CA SER A 20 1.50 -9.35 -3.31
C SER A 20 1.07 -8.24 -2.34
N PHE A 21 0.01 -7.49 -2.68
CA PHE A 21 -0.53 -6.45 -1.81
C PHE A 21 -1.13 -7.04 -0.54
N GLY A 22 -1.87 -8.14 -0.65
CA GLY A 22 -2.48 -8.83 0.48
C GLY A 22 -1.45 -9.27 1.51
N GLY A 23 -0.37 -9.91 1.04
CA GLY A 23 0.74 -10.31 1.90
C GLY A 23 1.43 -9.13 2.59
N MET A 24 1.60 -7.99 1.91
CA MET A 24 2.20 -6.79 2.50
C MET A 24 1.32 -6.17 3.59
N TYR A 25 0.03 -5.97 3.33
CA TYR A 25 -0.88 -5.36 4.30
C TYR A 25 -1.13 -6.26 5.51
N VAL A 26 -1.33 -7.56 5.29
CA VAL A 26 -1.45 -8.55 6.36
C VAL A 26 -0.16 -8.66 7.16
N GLY A 27 0.99 -8.73 6.49
CA GLY A 27 2.30 -8.77 7.14
C GLY A 27 2.59 -7.52 7.96
N ALA A 28 2.25 -6.34 7.44
CA ALA A 28 2.37 -5.08 8.17
C ALA A 28 1.47 -5.07 9.41
N GLU A 29 0.19 -5.43 9.27
CA GLU A 29 -0.73 -5.45 10.40
C GLU A 29 -0.30 -6.46 11.48
N TRP A 30 0.15 -7.66 11.07
CA TRP A 30 0.69 -8.65 11.99
C TRP A 30 1.96 -8.14 12.71
N THR A 31 2.88 -7.51 11.98
CA THR A 31 4.10 -6.92 12.54
C THR A 31 3.75 -5.84 13.57
N GLN A 32 2.81 -4.95 13.25
CA GLN A 32 2.35 -3.88 14.13
C GLN A 32 1.70 -4.42 15.40
N GLN A 33 0.76 -5.36 15.30
CA GLN A 33 0.13 -5.96 16.48
C GLN A 33 1.16 -6.71 17.36
N THR A 34 2.13 -7.39 16.74
CA THR A 34 3.20 -8.08 17.47
C THR A 34 4.14 -7.10 18.18
N MET A 35 4.50 -5.98 17.55
CA MET A 35 5.32 -4.93 18.14
C MET A 35 4.61 -4.27 19.32
N LEU A 36 3.33 -3.90 19.16
CA LEU A 36 2.52 -3.33 20.24
C LEU A 36 2.46 -4.28 21.44
N LYS A 37 2.19 -5.57 21.21
CA LYS A 37 2.19 -6.58 22.27
C LYS A 37 3.53 -6.73 22.99
N ARG A 38 4.66 -6.56 22.28
CA ARG A 38 6.00 -6.58 22.89
C ARG A 38 6.34 -5.30 23.66
N MET A 39 5.78 -4.16 23.27
CA MET A 39 6.06 -2.85 23.88
C MET A 39 5.13 -2.54 25.06
N SER A 40 3.93 -3.13 25.09
CA SER A 40 3.01 -3.04 26.22
C SER A 40 3.61 -3.73 27.45
N LYS A 41 4.17 -2.97 28.39
CA LYS A 41 4.60 -3.41 29.73
C LYS A 41 3.41 -3.71 30.68
N VAL A 42 2.21 -3.92 30.14
CA VAL A 42 0.97 -4.08 30.91
C VAL A 42 0.70 -5.56 31.11
N ASP A 43 0.41 -5.99 32.33
CA ASP A 43 0.16 -7.39 32.76
C ASP A 43 -1.02 -8.09 32.05
N GLN A 44 -1.73 -7.40 31.15
CA GLN A 44 -2.77 -7.99 30.31
C GLN A 44 -2.18 -8.30 28.95
N ASP A 45 -2.15 -9.59 28.58
CA ASP A 45 -1.79 -10.04 27.24
C ASP A 45 -2.76 -9.43 26.20
N PRO A 46 -2.35 -8.40 25.43
CA PRO A 46 -3.25 -7.77 24.49
C PRO A 46 -3.54 -8.78 23.37
N LYS A 47 -4.82 -9.15 23.24
CA LYS A 47 -5.28 -10.07 22.19
C LYS A 47 -5.10 -9.40 20.83
N TYR A 48 -4.71 -10.21 19.83
CA TYR A 48 -4.67 -9.76 18.44
C TYR A 48 -6.06 -9.29 18.00
N ASP A 49 -6.14 -8.10 17.42
CA ASP A 49 -7.36 -7.55 16.84
C ASP A 49 -7.63 -8.25 15.49
N LYS A 50 -8.51 -9.25 15.55
CA LYS A 50 -8.92 -10.04 14.40
C LYS A 50 -9.77 -9.23 13.42
N GLU A 51 -10.51 -8.24 13.91
CA GLU A 51 -11.36 -7.43 13.04
C GLU A 51 -10.51 -6.44 12.25
N ALA A 52 -9.52 -5.80 12.87
CA ALA A 52 -8.53 -5.00 12.16
C ALA A 52 -7.83 -5.85 11.10
N PHE A 53 -7.39 -7.06 11.47
CA PHE A 53 -6.78 -7.98 10.52
C PHE A 53 -7.67 -8.27 9.31
N ALA A 54 -8.97 -8.49 9.51
CA ALA A 54 -9.93 -8.70 8.44
C ALA A 54 -10.09 -7.44 7.54
N ARG A 55 -10.18 -6.25 8.14
CA ARG A 55 -10.28 -4.97 7.42
C ARG A 55 -9.04 -4.71 6.54
N TYR A 56 -7.85 -4.87 7.11
CA TYR A 56 -6.58 -4.73 6.37
C TYR A 56 -6.41 -5.82 5.30
N SER A 57 -6.90 -7.04 5.55
CA SER A 57 -6.94 -8.10 4.55
C SER A 57 -7.83 -7.74 3.36
N PHE A 58 -9.02 -7.17 3.61
CA PHE A 58 -9.90 -6.70 2.54
C PHE A 58 -9.20 -5.65 1.67
N TYR A 59 -8.56 -4.65 2.30
CA TYR A 59 -7.84 -3.63 1.57
C TYR A 59 -6.66 -4.20 0.77
N GLY A 60 -5.86 -5.06 1.38
CA GLY A 60 -4.66 -5.64 0.76
C GLY A 60 -4.96 -6.64 -0.36
N PHE A 61 -5.95 -7.51 -0.19
CA PHE A 61 -6.25 -8.56 -1.18
C PHE A 61 -7.25 -8.14 -2.25
N ILE A 62 -8.12 -7.17 -1.97
CA ILE A 62 -9.23 -6.83 -2.88
C ILE A 62 -9.12 -5.38 -3.31
N TRP A 63 -9.25 -4.42 -2.39
CA TRP A 63 -9.44 -3.02 -2.76
C TRP A 63 -8.26 -2.43 -3.55
N TYR A 64 -7.09 -2.35 -2.92
CA TYR A 64 -5.87 -1.80 -3.53
C TYR A 64 -5.45 -2.53 -4.81
N PRO A 65 -5.29 -3.86 -4.83
CA PRO A 65 -4.77 -4.55 -6.00
C PRO A 65 -5.71 -4.47 -7.19
N VAL A 66 -7.04 -4.51 -6.99
CA VAL A 66 -7.99 -4.40 -8.11
C VAL A 66 -7.92 -3.01 -8.74
N ILE A 67 -7.91 -1.95 -7.92
CA ILE A 67 -7.83 -0.57 -8.42
C ILE A 67 -6.50 -0.33 -9.14
N TYR A 68 -5.38 -0.67 -8.50
CA TYR A 68 -4.05 -0.50 -9.10
C TYR A 68 -3.87 -1.33 -10.37
N HIS A 69 -4.46 -2.53 -10.45
CA HIS A 69 -4.38 -3.36 -11.65
C HIS A 69 -4.96 -2.65 -12.88
N TYR A 70 -6.16 -2.07 -12.74
CA TYR A 70 -6.78 -1.35 -13.85
C TYR A 70 -6.11 0.00 -14.12
N TRP A 71 -5.70 0.71 -13.07
CA TRP A 71 -5.00 1.99 -13.19
C TRP A 71 -3.67 1.85 -13.93
N TYR A 72 -2.82 0.89 -13.55
CA TYR A 72 -1.55 0.67 -14.22
C TYR A 72 -1.71 0.18 -15.65
N ARG A 73 -2.74 -0.64 -15.94
CA ARG A 73 -3.07 -1.00 -17.33
C ARG A 73 -3.42 0.22 -18.18
N TRP A 74 -4.19 1.16 -17.63
CA TRP A 74 -4.52 2.41 -18.31
C TRP A 74 -3.28 3.30 -18.51
N LEU A 75 -2.46 3.46 -17.47
CA LEU A 75 -1.21 4.23 -17.55
C LEU A 75 -0.25 3.66 -18.59
N ASP A 76 -0.08 2.34 -18.63
CA ASP A 76 0.81 1.68 -19.60
C ASP A 76 0.29 1.77 -21.03
N ALA A 77 -1.02 1.74 -21.23
CA ALA A 77 -1.64 1.96 -22.54
C ALA A 77 -1.47 3.42 -23.01
N ARG A 78 -1.58 4.39 -22.09
CA ARG A 78 -1.53 5.83 -22.43
C ARG A 78 -0.12 6.38 -22.58
N PHE A 79 0.83 5.85 -21.82
CA PHE A 79 2.21 6.32 -21.73
C PHE A 79 3.17 5.18 -22.07
N VAL A 80 3.39 4.99 -23.37
CA VAL A 80 4.25 3.92 -23.90
C VAL A 80 5.72 4.34 -23.81
N GLY A 81 6.56 3.40 -23.39
CA GLY A 81 8.01 3.58 -23.31
C GLY A 81 8.55 3.60 -21.88
N THR A 82 9.87 3.57 -21.79
CA THR A 82 10.63 3.44 -20.53
C THR A 82 11.57 4.62 -20.30
N SER A 83 11.40 5.72 -21.04
CA SER A 83 12.21 6.91 -20.82
C SER A 83 11.93 7.52 -19.44
N ALA A 84 12.93 8.14 -18.85
CA ALA A 84 12.82 8.75 -17.52
C ALA A 84 11.66 9.76 -17.45
N VAL A 85 11.41 10.49 -18.54
CA VAL A 85 10.29 11.45 -18.66
C VAL A 85 8.94 10.74 -18.63
N VAL A 86 8.79 9.63 -19.37
CA VAL A 86 7.54 8.85 -19.39
C VAL A 86 7.27 8.26 -18.01
N ILE A 87 8.29 7.72 -17.37
CA ILE A 87 8.19 7.16 -16.03
C ILE A 87 7.85 8.26 -15.01
N GLY A 88 8.57 9.39 -15.02
CA GLY A 88 8.28 10.52 -14.14
C GLY A 88 6.83 11.00 -14.26
N LYS A 89 6.27 11.06 -15.47
CA LYS A 89 4.86 11.37 -15.69
C LYS A 89 3.91 10.34 -15.05
N LYS A 90 4.18 9.04 -15.23
CA LYS A 90 3.37 7.98 -14.60
C LYS A 90 3.35 8.12 -13.08
N LEU A 91 4.51 8.39 -12.48
CA LEU A 91 4.63 8.54 -11.02
C LEU A 91 3.90 9.77 -10.49
N LEU A 92 4.02 10.90 -11.17
CA LEU A 92 3.31 12.12 -10.76
C LEU A 92 1.80 11.92 -10.85
N LEU A 93 1.32 11.23 -11.90
CA LEU A 93 -0.10 10.86 -11.99
C LEU A 93 -0.50 9.91 -10.88
N ASP A 94 0.33 8.93 -10.55
CA ASP A 94 0.03 8.00 -9.45
C ASP A 94 -0.07 8.75 -8.11
N GLN A 95 0.94 9.55 -7.78
CA GLN A 95 1.05 10.31 -6.52
C GLN A 95 -0.03 11.38 -6.36
N PHE A 96 -0.39 12.10 -7.43
CA PHE A 96 -1.27 13.28 -7.33
C PHE A 96 -2.67 13.07 -7.89
N VAL A 97 -2.94 11.99 -8.62
CA VAL A 97 -4.28 11.68 -9.16
C VAL A 97 -4.86 10.43 -8.52
N MET A 98 -4.07 9.36 -8.38
CA MET A 98 -4.57 8.09 -7.88
C MET A 98 -4.50 7.96 -6.36
N GLU A 99 -3.38 8.35 -5.75
CA GLU A 99 -3.19 8.22 -4.30
C GLU A 99 -4.16 9.06 -3.46
N PRO A 100 -4.51 10.32 -3.83
CA PRO A 100 -5.48 11.13 -3.08
C PRO A 100 -6.85 10.47 -2.87
N PRO A 101 -7.60 10.06 -3.92
CA PRO A 101 -8.89 9.40 -3.74
C PRO A 101 -8.77 8.04 -3.05
N LEU A 102 -7.66 7.33 -3.28
CA LEU A 102 -7.44 6.02 -2.69
C LEU A 102 -7.18 6.11 -1.17
N LEU A 103 -6.40 7.09 -0.74
CA LEU A 103 -6.15 7.36 0.67
C LEU A 103 -7.43 7.83 1.38
N ALA A 104 -8.21 8.70 0.74
CA ALA A 104 -9.51 9.10 1.27
C ALA A 104 -10.46 7.89 1.40
N SER A 105 -10.50 7.01 0.38
CA SER A 105 -11.28 5.78 0.42
C SER A 105 -10.83 4.86 1.56
N PHE A 106 -9.53 4.78 1.83
CA PHE A 106 -8.98 3.99 2.93
C PHE A 106 -9.46 4.50 4.29
N TYR A 107 -9.29 5.78 4.59
CA TYR A 107 -9.74 6.33 5.89
C TYR A 107 -11.25 6.22 6.06
N VAL A 108 -12.03 6.68 5.09
CA VAL A 108 -13.50 6.64 5.18
C VAL A 108 -14.00 5.21 5.24
N GLY A 109 -13.51 4.31 4.38
CA GLY A 109 -13.95 2.92 4.37
C GLY A 109 -13.51 2.14 5.61
N MET A 110 -12.35 2.46 6.19
CA MET A 110 -11.97 1.93 7.51
C MET A 110 -12.93 2.40 8.60
N SER A 111 -13.25 3.69 8.67
CA SER A 111 -14.20 4.23 9.65
C SER A 111 -15.60 3.64 9.49
N VAL A 112 -16.05 3.35 8.25
CA VAL A 112 -17.31 2.64 7.97
C VAL A 112 -17.26 1.20 8.52
N MET A 113 -16.18 0.46 8.26
CA MET A 113 -16.04 -0.92 8.76
C MET A 113 -15.85 -0.99 10.28
N GLU A 114 -15.33 0.07 10.89
CA GLU A 114 -15.23 0.26 12.35
C GLU A 114 -16.54 0.76 12.97
N ARG A 115 -17.57 1.05 12.16
CA ARG A 115 -18.89 1.55 12.59
C ARG A 115 -18.81 2.85 13.40
N GLN A 116 -17.92 3.75 13.02
CA GLN A 116 -17.79 5.07 13.62
C GLN A 116 -19.04 5.93 13.32
N GLU A 117 -19.45 6.76 14.28
CA GLU A 117 -20.58 7.69 14.09
C GLU A 117 -20.27 8.79 13.05
N ASP A 118 -19.04 9.32 13.08
CA ASP A 118 -18.53 10.25 12.06
C ASP A 118 -17.41 9.60 11.24
N ILE A 119 -17.80 9.07 10.08
CA ILE A 119 -16.90 8.41 9.14
C ILE A 119 -15.88 9.34 8.47
N PHE A 120 -16.09 10.67 8.52
CA PHE A 120 -15.21 11.64 7.89
C PHE A 120 -14.22 12.27 8.87
N LYS A 121 -14.49 12.18 10.18
CA LYS A 121 -13.65 12.76 11.23
C LYS A 121 -12.19 12.39 11.07
N GLU A 122 -11.92 11.09 10.96
CA GLU A 122 -10.55 10.58 10.88
C GLU A 122 -9.89 10.92 9.55
N CYS A 123 -10.65 10.85 8.44
CA CYS A 123 -10.17 11.30 7.14
C CYS A 123 -9.75 12.77 7.21
N LYS A 124 -10.58 13.68 7.74
CA LYS A 124 -10.24 15.11 7.84
C LYS A 124 -9.00 15.38 8.68
N GLN A 125 -8.79 14.60 9.75
CA GLN A 125 -7.66 14.78 10.65
C GLN A 125 -6.35 14.21 10.10
N LYS A 126 -6.40 13.01 9.51
CA LYS A 126 -5.20 12.24 9.15
C LYS A 126 -4.83 12.33 7.67
N TYR A 127 -5.79 12.65 6.79
CA TYR A 127 -5.57 12.65 5.34
C TYR A 127 -4.41 13.54 4.91
N ILE A 128 -4.42 14.84 5.27
CA ILE A 128 -3.38 15.78 4.84
C ILE A 128 -1.99 15.36 5.39
N PRO A 129 -1.84 15.08 6.71
CA PRO A 129 -0.57 14.60 7.24
C PRO A 129 -0.05 13.33 6.56
N THR A 130 -0.93 12.36 6.30
CA THR A 130 -0.55 11.10 5.66
C THR A 130 -0.18 11.29 4.20
N PHE A 131 -0.92 12.12 3.46
CA PHE A 131 -0.62 12.44 2.08
C PHE A 131 0.72 13.17 1.93
N LEU A 132 1.00 14.16 2.80
CA LEU A 132 2.28 14.87 2.79
C LEU A 132 3.43 13.94 3.18
N SER A 133 3.24 13.10 4.19
CA SER A 133 4.21 12.05 4.54
C SER A 133 4.49 11.12 3.36
N GLY A 134 3.44 10.78 2.60
CA GLY A 134 3.52 9.98 1.38
C GLY A 134 4.37 10.66 0.32
N CYS A 135 4.10 11.93 0.03
CA CYS A 135 4.90 12.71 -0.92
C CYS A 135 6.37 12.78 -0.50
N VAL A 136 6.64 13.05 0.78
CA VAL A 136 8.01 13.15 1.32
C VAL A 136 8.73 11.80 1.30
N PHE A 137 8.02 10.69 1.46
CA PHE A 137 8.60 9.36 1.41
C PHE A 137 8.82 8.87 -0.04
N TRP A 138 7.79 8.98 -0.87
CA TRP A 138 7.76 8.41 -2.20
C TRP A 138 8.51 9.24 -3.23
N LEU A 139 8.50 10.57 -3.19
CA LEU A 139 9.22 11.38 -4.19
C LEU A 139 10.74 11.13 -4.15
N PRO A 140 11.42 11.09 -3.00
CA PRO A 140 12.83 10.73 -2.93
C PRO A 140 13.07 9.26 -3.28
N ALA A 141 12.22 8.33 -2.80
CA ALA A 141 12.36 6.91 -3.11
C ALA A 141 12.28 6.67 -4.63
N MET A 142 11.34 7.33 -5.31
CA MET A 142 11.21 7.28 -6.75
C MET A 142 12.41 7.90 -7.47
N SER A 143 12.93 9.03 -6.96
CA SER A 143 14.13 9.66 -7.51
C SER A 143 15.34 8.72 -7.45
N ILE A 144 15.57 8.06 -6.31
CA ILE A 144 16.63 7.04 -6.15
C ILE A 144 16.40 5.87 -7.11
N ASN A 145 15.15 5.39 -7.19
CA ASN A 145 14.79 4.25 -8.01
C ASN A 145 15.09 4.46 -9.51
N PHE A 146 14.84 5.65 -10.05
CA PHE A 146 15.07 5.92 -11.47
C PHE A 146 16.47 6.39 -11.79
N TRP A 147 17.13 7.09 -10.87
CA TRP A 147 18.44 7.69 -11.13
C TRP A 147 19.61 6.77 -10.78
N LEU A 148 19.54 6.08 -9.63
CA LEU A 148 20.69 5.34 -9.09
C LEU A 148 20.59 3.83 -9.34
N LEU A 149 19.38 3.27 -9.41
CA LEU A 149 19.20 1.82 -9.43
C LEU A 149 19.11 1.23 -10.85
N PRO A 150 19.82 0.11 -11.12
CA PRO A 150 19.67 -0.63 -12.37
C PRO A 150 18.29 -1.30 -12.44
N ASN A 151 17.75 -1.47 -13.65
CA ASN A 151 16.39 -1.98 -13.89
C ASN A 151 16.06 -3.28 -13.14
N SER A 152 17.05 -4.17 -12.95
CA SER A 152 16.88 -5.44 -12.23
C SER A 152 16.59 -5.28 -10.73
N MET A 153 17.09 -4.22 -10.10
CA MET A 153 16.97 -4.00 -8.65
C MET A 153 15.78 -3.11 -8.26
N ARG A 154 15.24 -2.34 -9.22
CA ARG A 154 14.13 -1.38 -8.99
C ARG A 154 12.91 -2.04 -8.33
N VAL A 155 12.53 -3.21 -8.82
CA VAL A 155 11.36 -3.95 -8.29
C VAL A 155 11.56 -4.37 -6.83
N ILE A 156 12.78 -4.80 -6.48
CA ILE A 156 13.11 -5.23 -5.12
C ILE A 156 13.10 -4.02 -4.18
N PHE A 157 13.75 -2.93 -4.58
CA PHE A 157 13.79 -1.68 -3.82
C PHE A 157 12.39 -1.14 -3.54
N LEU A 158 11.54 -1.04 -4.58
CA LEU A 158 10.16 -0.59 -4.42
C LEU A 158 9.34 -1.52 -3.53
N GLY A 159 9.57 -2.84 -3.60
CA GLY A 159 8.93 -3.81 -2.71
C GLY A 159 9.28 -3.57 -1.24
N VAL A 160 10.55 -3.28 -0.93
CA VAL A 160 11.01 -2.95 0.42
C VAL A 160 10.41 -1.62 0.90
N CYS A 161 10.47 -0.57 0.08
CA CYS A 161 9.84 0.72 0.40
C CYS A 161 8.33 0.58 0.64
N SER A 162 7.64 -0.23 -0.16
CA SER A 162 6.21 -0.50 0.00
C SER A 162 5.91 -1.18 1.33
N PHE A 163 6.73 -2.14 1.76
CA PHE A 163 6.55 -2.80 3.04
C PHE A 163 6.77 -1.84 4.23
N ILE A 164 7.78 -0.96 4.14
CA ILE A 164 8.03 0.09 5.14
C ILE A 164 6.83 1.04 5.21
N TRP A 165 6.33 1.49 4.06
CA TRP A 165 5.17 2.38 3.96
C TRP A 165 3.90 1.76 4.52
N CYS A 166 3.62 0.49 4.21
CA CYS A 166 2.47 -0.24 4.77
C CYS A 166 2.54 -0.28 6.31
N ASN A 167 3.72 -0.53 6.88
CA ASN A 167 3.90 -0.49 8.33
C ASN A 167 3.63 0.91 8.90
N PHE A 168 4.14 1.96 8.24
CA PHE A 168 3.89 3.34 8.65
C PHE A 168 2.39 3.68 8.62
N ILE A 169 1.66 3.34 7.56
CA ILE A 169 0.21 3.60 7.47
C ILE A 169 -0.56 2.84 8.54
N CYS A 170 -0.28 1.54 8.73
CA CYS A 170 -0.98 0.74 9.75
C CYS A 170 -0.71 1.29 11.16
N TRP A 171 0.51 1.75 11.44
CA TRP A 171 0.86 2.41 12.69
C TRP A 171 0.14 3.75 12.86
N TYR A 172 0.23 4.64 11.87
CA TYR A 172 -0.35 5.99 11.93
C TYR A 172 -1.88 5.98 11.96
N LYS A 173 -2.53 4.97 11.38
CA LYS A 173 -3.97 4.75 11.51
C LYS A 173 -4.37 4.43 12.96
N LYS A 174 -3.52 3.73 13.73
CA LYS A 174 -3.81 3.32 15.12
C LYS A 174 -3.53 4.42 16.16
N GLN A 175 -2.66 5.38 15.85
CA GLN A 175 -2.36 6.53 16.69
C GLN A 175 -3.49 7.58 16.64
#